data_AF-A0A1L7I946-F1
#
_entry.id   AF-A0A1L7I946-F1
#
_cell.length_a   1.000
_cell.length_b   1.000
_cell.length_c   1.000
_cell.angle_alpha   90.00
_cell.angle_beta   90.00
_cell.angle_gamma   90.00
#
_symmetry.space_group_name_H-M   'P 1'
#
loop_
_entity.id
_entity.type
_entity.pdbx_description
1 polymer ?
#
loop_
_entity_poly.entity_id
_entity_poly.type
_entity_poly.pdbx_seq_one_letter_code
_entity_poly.pdbx_strand_id
1 'polypeptide(L)' 'MAEIRVEKKRPVWPWLLVIIVLAILAFLYFYGSTETDDNNETETIDDVTAMTIPQHHVIQTKTI' A
#
# COMPACT_ATOMS: atom_id res chain seq x y z
N MET A 1 61.77 -5.60 -22.54
CA MET A 1 60.80 -6.69 -22.32
C MET A 1 60.54 -6.72 -20.83
N ALA A 2 59.41 -6.15 -20.39
CA ALA A 2 59.07 -6.07 -18.98
C ALA A 2 57.95 -7.08 -18.70
N GLU A 3 58.21 -7.99 -17.79
CA GLU A 3 57.23 -8.93 -17.26
C GLU A 3 56.22 -8.10 -16.44
N ILE A 4 55.05 -7.80 -17.02
CA ILE A 4 53.99 -7.10 -16.29
C ILE A 4 53.43 -8.08 -15.26
N ARG A 5 53.80 -7.89 -13.99
CA ARG A 5 53.25 -8.65 -12.88
C ARG A 5 51.81 -8.15 -12.68
N VAL A 6 50.83 -8.88 -13.21
CA VAL A 6 49.42 -8.56 -13.03
C VAL A 6 49.03 -8.91 -11.58
N GLU A 7 49.09 -7.90 -10.73
CA GLU A 7 48.61 -7.98 -9.35
C GLU A 7 47.08 -8.03 -9.39
N LYS A 8 46.50 -9.21 -9.14
CA LYS A 8 45.05 -9.38 -9.17
C LYS A 8 44.46 -8.65 -7.97
N LYS A 9 43.97 -7.42 -8.20
CA LYS A 9 43.24 -6.63 -7.21
C LYS A 9 42.10 -7.49 -6.67
N ARG A 10 42.02 -7.61 -5.33
CA ARG A 10 41.00 -8.46 -4.70
C ARG A 10 39.62 -8.07 -5.23
N PRO A 11 38.72 -9.04 -5.50
CA PRO A 11 37.38 -8.75 -5.96
C PRO A 11 36.58 -8.17 -4.78
N VAL A 12 36.74 -6.87 -4.53
CA VAL A 12 35.92 -6.11 -3.56
C VAL A 12 34.55 -5.79 -4.16
N TRP A 13 34.42 -5.95 -5.48
CA TRP A 13 33.21 -5.65 -6.24
C TRP A 13 31.94 -6.40 -5.78
N PRO A 14 31.99 -7.71 -5.43
CA PRO A 14 30.81 -8.44 -4.93
C PRO A 14 30.34 -7.93 -3.57
N TRP A 15 31.26 -7.48 -2.71
CA TRP A 15 30.96 -7.02 -1.36
C TRP A 15 30.13 -5.74 -1.35
N LEU A 16 30.36 -4.84 -2.32
CA LEU A 16 29.60 -3.61 -2.44
C LEU A 16 28.11 -3.90 -2.70
N LEU A 17 27.82 -4.90 -3.54
CA LEU A 17 26.44 -5.29 -3.86
C LEU A 17 25.70 -5.80 -2.62
N VAL A 18 26.37 -6.60 -1.78
CA VAL A 18 25.81 -7.11 -0.53
C VAL A 18 25.46 -5.98 0.43
N ILE A 19 26.34 -4.99 0.56
CA ILE A 19 26.11 -3.82 1.43
C ILE A 19 24.90 -3.01 0.94
N ILE A 20 24.77 -2.81 -0.37
CA ILE A 20 23.65 -2.07 -0.97
C ILE A 20 22.32 -2.78 -0.67
N VAL A 21 22.27 -4.10 -0.84
CA VAL A 21 21.05 -4.88 -0.55
C VAL A 21 20.68 -4.79 0.93
N LEU A 22 21.65 -4.93 1.84
CA LEU A 22 21.40 -4.77 3.28
C LEU A 22 20.92 -3.36 3.64
N ALA A 23 21.49 -2.32 3.02
CA ALA A 23 21.10 -0.93 3.26
C ALA A 23 19.65 -0.67 2.82
N ILE A 24 19.23 -1.20 1.67
CA ILE A 24 17.85 -1.09 1.19
C ILE A 24 16.88 -1.81 2.12
N LEU A 25 17.21 -3.04 2.54
CA LEU A 25 16.38 -3.79 3.48
C LEU A 25 16.24 -3.06 4.83
N ALA A 26 17.33 -2.53 5.38
CA ALA A 26 17.31 -1.77 6.62
C ALA A 26 16.51 -0.45 6.47
N PHE A 27 16.69 0.24 5.35
CA PHE A 27 15.93 1.46 5.04
C PHE A 27 14.44 1.18 4.93
N LEU A 28 14.04 0.16 4.17
CA LEU A 28 12.64 -0.22 4.01
C LEU A 28 12.01 -0.72 5.31
N TYR A 29 12.76 -1.46 6.14
CA TYR A 29 12.28 -1.89 7.45
C TYR A 29 12.04 -0.70 8.40
N PHE A 30 12.96 0.28 8.42
CA PHE A 30 12.90 1.41 9.34
C PHE A 30 11.90 2.49 8.89
N TYR A 31 11.83 2.79 7.59
CA TYR A 31 11.01 3.85 7.02
C TYR A 31 9.71 3.35 6.36
N GLY A 32 9.68 2.12 5.82
CA GLY A 32 8.51 1.61 5.10
C GLY A 32 7.31 1.23 5.97
N SER A 33 7.45 1.29 7.31
CA SER A 33 6.31 1.11 8.24
C SER A 33 5.62 2.43 8.60
N THR A 34 6.11 3.58 8.13
CA THR A 34 5.55 4.89 8.51
C THR A 34 4.42 5.38 7.60
N GLU A 35 4.00 4.57 6.63
CA GLU A 35 3.03 4.94 5.60
C GLU A 35 1.86 3.95 5.48
N THR A 36 1.50 3.29 6.59
CA THR A 36 0.25 2.49 6.71
C THR A 36 -0.78 3.18 7.59
N ASP A 37 -1.10 4.45 7.32
CA ASP A 37 -2.33 5.03 7.88
C ASP A 37 -2.84 6.18 7.01
N ASP A 38 -3.22 5.90 5.76
CA ASP A 38 -4.22 6.70 5.03
C ASP A 38 -4.62 5.95 3.76
N ASN A 39 -5.93 5.76 3.56
CA ASN A 39 -6.60 5.21 2.36
C ASN A 39 -6.85 3.68 2.30
N ASN A 40 -7.20 3.04 3.41
CA ASN A 40 -8.22 1.98 3.35
C ASN A 40 -9.58 2.56 3.75
N GLU A 41 -10.00 3.59 3.02
CA GLU A 41 -11.40 3.96 2.94
C GLU A 41 -12.13 2.78 2.29
N THR A 42 -12.56 1.88 3.15
CA THR A 42 -13.54 0.86 2.84
C THR A 42 -14.75 1.62 2.29
N GLU A 43 -14.90 1.63 0.97
CA GLU A 43 -16.06 2.17 0.31
C GLU A 43 -17.28 1.43 0.86
N THR A 44 -17.96 2.05 1.81
CA THR A 44 -19.28 1.63 2.27
C THR A 44 -20.19 1.83 1.08
N ILE A 45 -20.42 0.76 0.33
CA ILE A 45 -21.52 0.68 -0.63
C ILE A 45 -22.80 0.80 0.20
N ASP A 46 -23.26 2.03 0.37
CA ASP A 46 -24.61 2.35 0.81
C ASP A 46 -25.56 1.84 -0.26
N ASP A 47 -25.94 0.57 -0.16
CA ASP A 47 -27.14 0.05 -0.81
C ASP A 47 -28.37 0.61 -0.06
N VAL A 48 -28.53 1.93 -0.14
CA VAL A 48 -29.80 2.60 0.13
C VAL A 48 -30.44 2.80 -1.23
N THR A 49 -30.88 1.69 -1.81
CA THR A 49 -31.96 1.69 -2.78
C THR A 49 -33.19 2.27 -2.08
N ALA A 50 -33.28 3.60 -2.04
CA ALA A 50 -34.46 4.36 -1.64
C ALA A 50 -35.53 4.15 -2.73
N MET A 51 -36.13 2.96 -2.74
CA MET A 51 -37.47 2.78 -3.29
C MET A 51 -38.42 3.51 -2.35
N THR A 52 -38.57 4.82 -2.58
CA THR A 52 -39.69 5.60 -2.08
C THR A 52 -40.96 5.05 -2.75
N ILE A 53 -41.55 4.04 -2.12
CA ILE A 53 -42.90 3.57 -2.42
C ILE A 53 -43.85 4.70 -2.00
N PRO A 54 -44.69 5.27 -2.90
CA PRO A 54 -45.72 6.20 -2.46
C PRO A 54 -46.73 5.44 -1.60
N GLN A 55 -46.66 5.66 -0.29
CA GLN A 55 -47.60 5.12 0.69
C GLN A 55 -48.98 5.77 0.49
N HIS A 56 -49.78 5.20 -0.41
CA HIS A 56 -51.22 5.46 -0.44
C HIS A 56 -51.90 4.60 0.63
N HIS A 57 -52.19 5.18 1.79
CA HIS A 57 -53.12 4.57 2.74
C HIS A 57 -54.24 5.55 3.12
N VAL A 58 -55.42 5.23 2.61
CA VAL A 58 -56.72 5.78 2.96
C VAL A 58 -57.04 5.43 4.41
N ILE A 59 -57.38 6.40 5.25
CA ILE A 59 -58.22 6.14 6.43
C ILE A 59 -59.44 7.06 6.40
N GLN A 60 -60.56 6.45 6.03
CA GLN A 60 -61.90 6.94 6.28
C GLN A 60 -62.25 6.75 7.76
N THR A 61 -62.55 7.83 8.49
CA THR A 61 -63.37 7.81 9.73
C THR A 61 -64.09 9.17 9.82
N LYS A 62 -65.30 9.31 9.28
CA LYS A 62 -66.63 9.16 9.91
C LYS A 62 -66.91 10.14 11.09
N THR A 63 -67.73 11.16 10.79
CA THR A 63 -68.93 11.67 11.53
C THR A 63 -68.76 11.94 13.04
N ILE A 64 -69.09 13.13 13.58
CA ILE A 64 -70.41 13.80 13.68
C ILE A 64 -70.22 15.33 13.62
#